data_AF-A0A1F8NPP4-F1
#
_entry.id   AF-A0A1F8NPP4-F1
#
_cell.length_a   1.000
_cell.length_b   1.000
_cell.length_c   1.000
_cell.angle_alpha   90.00
_cell.angle_beta   90.00
_cell.angle_gamma   90.00
#
_symmetry.space_group_name_H-M   'P 1'
#
loop_
_entity.id
_entity.type
_entity.pdbx_description
1 polymer ?
#
loop_
_entity_poly.entity_id
_entity_poly.type
_entity_poly.pdbx_seq_one_letter_code
_entity_poly.pdbx_strand_id
1 'polypeptide(L)'
;MGRDSWRYAAHERERLKKKRMNPAWRGVGCFMIVLITLAGYLFAGWFLRANAAQQWIYLPPQLINPSWATFLGGGLLLQLVTALLFMIFSFGLINIIYSIMFPIQPGDTDVPPLKRQGSRRRG
;
A
#
# COMPACT_ATOMS: atom_id res chain seq x y z
N MET A 1 8.61 -47.11 -3.62
CA MET A 1 8.38 -45.74 -3.11
C MET A 1 8.59 -44.66 -4.20
N GLY A 2 8.06 -44.84 -5.42
CA GLY A 2 8.45 -43.96 -6.56
C GLY A 2 7.35 -43.50 -7.49
N ARG A 3 6.09 -43.91 -7.31
CA ARG A 3 4.94 -43.44 -8.12
C ARG A 3 4.26 -42.21 -7.53
N ASP A 4 4.30 -42.08 -6.21
CA ASP A 4 3.59 -41.03 -5.49
C ASP A 4 4.31 -39.68 -5.61
N SER A 5 5.65 -39.71 -5.65
CA SER A 5 6.51 -38.54 -5.81
C SER A 5 6.25 -37.75 -7.10
N TRP A 6 5.88 -38.43 -8.20
CA TRP A 6 5.55 -37.75 -9.47
C TRP A 6 4.25 -36.95 -9.40
N ARG A 7 3.24 -37.48 -8.69
CA ARG A 7 1.97 -36.76 -8.48
C ARG A 7 2.19 -35.54 -7.58
N TYR A 8 2.99 -35.69 -6.52
CA TYR A 8 3.39 -34.57 -5.67
C TYR A 8 4.15 -33.49 -6.47
N ALA A 9 5.15 -33.89 -7.28
CA ALA A 9 5.92 -32.96 -8.09
C ALA A 9 5.05 -32.22 -9.15
N ALA A 10 4.04 -32.88 -9.70
CA ALA A 10 3.09 -32.23 -10.62
C ALA A 10 2.23 -31.17 -9.92
N HIS A 11 1.65 -31.50 -8.75
CA HIS A 11 0.89 -30.55 -7.95
C HIS A 11 1.74 -29.39 -7.42
N GLU A 12 3.00 -29.64 -7.09
CA GLU A 12 3.93 -28.61 -6.65
C GLU A 12 4.29 -27.65 -7.80
N ARG A 13 4.47 -28.16 -9.02
CA ARG A 13 4.63 -27.31 -10.22
C ARG A 13 3.40 -26.46 -10.50
N GLU A 14 2.20 -27.00 -10.33
CA GLU A 14 0.95 -26.23 -10.48
C GLU A 14 0.79 -25.16 -9.39
N ARG A 15 1.11 -25.47 -8.13
CA ARG A 15 1.16 -24.49 -7.05
C ARG A 15 2.17 -23.38 -7.34
N LEU A 16 3.37 -23.72 -7.79
CA LEU A 16 4.40 -22.74 -8.16
C LEU A 16 3.97 -21.86 -9.34
N LYS A 17 3.25 -22.41 -10.32
CA LYS A 17 2.67 -21.62 -11.43
C LYS A 17 1.59 -20.65 -10.92
N LYS A 18 0.70 -21.08 -10.03
CA LYS A 18 -0.33 -20.22 -9.43
C LYS A 18 0.26 -19.13 -8.52
N LYS A 19 1.37 -19.42 -7.84
CA LYS A 19 2.06 -18.46 -6.95
C LYS A 19 2.83 -17.38 -7.71
N ARG A 20 3.05 -17.53 -9.02
CA ARG A 20 3.66 -16.49 -9.86
C ARG A 20 2.64 -15.37 -10.04
N MET A 21 2.93 -14.20 -9.45
CA MET A 21 2.18 -12.96 -9.68
C MET A 21 1.99 -12.73 -11.18
N ASN A 22 0.73 -12.59 -11.62
CA ASN A 22 0.42 -12.36 -13.03
C ASN A 22 1.11 -11.05 -13.49
N PRO A 23 1.86 -11.05 -14.61
CA PRO A 23 2.55 -9.86 -15.11
C PRO A 23 1.63 -8.64 -15.29
N ALA A 24 0.34 -8.84 -15.62
CA ALA A 24 -0.63 -7.74 -15.74
C ALA A 24 -0.79 -6.95 -14.42
N TRP A 25 -0.82 -7.65 -13.27
CA TRP A 25 -0.92 -7.01 -11.95
C TRP A 25 0.31 -6.19 -11.57
N ARG A 26 1.49 -6.50 -12.15
CA ARG A 26 2.69 -5.66 -11.98
C ARG A 26 2.55 -4.32 -12.70
N GLY A 27 1.90 -4.31 -13.87
CA GLY A 27 1.60 -3.10 -14.63
C GLY A 27 0.64 -2.16 -13.91
N VAL A 28 -0.41 -2.72 -13.30
CA VAL A 28 -1.38 -1.95 -12.49
C VAL A 28 -0.68 -1.26 -11.32
N GLY A 29 0.21 -1.97 -10.62
CA GLY A 29 1.00 -1.38 -9.53
C GLY A 29 1.87 -0.20 -9.99
N CYS A 30 2.56 -0.34 -11.12
CA CYS A 30 3.37 0.74 -11.69
C CYS A 30 2.53 1.97 -12.06
N PHE A 31 1.40 1.75 -12.73
CA PHE A 31 0.47 2.83 -13.08
C PHE A 31 -0.08 3.54 -11.83
N MET A 32 -0.44 2.77 -10.80
CA MET A 32 -0.97 3.33 -9.55
C MET A 32 0.07 4.20 -8.83
N ILE A 33 1.35 3.80 -8.82
CA ILE A 33 2.43 4.61 -8.23
C ILE A 33 2.51 5.96 -8.96
N VAL A 34 2.56 5.95 -10.29
CA VAL A 34 2.62 7.18 -11.10
C VAL A 34 1.41 8.08 -10.82
N LEU A 35 0.22 7.49 -10.77
CA LEU A 35 -1.02 8.22 -10.51
C LEU A 35 -1.01 8.87 -9.13
N ILE A 36 -0.66 8.12 -8.08
CA ILE A 36 -0.62 8.63 -6.71
C ILE A 36 0.44 9.73 -6.57
N THR A 37 1.62 9.56 -7.16
CA THR A 37 2.68 10.59 -7.12
C THR A 37 2.23 11.88 -7.80
N LEU A 38 1.61 11.78 -8.99
CA LEU A 38 1.09 12.94 -9.71
C LEU A 38 -0.03 13.63 -8.92
N ALA A 39 -0.98 12.84 -8.41
CA ALA A 39 -2.07 13.34 -7.58
C ALA A 39 -1.55 14.04 -6.31
N GLY A 40 -0.58 13.45 -5.63
CA GLY A 40 0.05 14.03 -4.43
C GLY A 40 0.72 15.38 -4.72
N TYR A 41 1.42 15.50 -5.85
CA TYR A 41 2.04 16.76 -6.25
C TYR A 41 1.03 17.88 -6.55
N LEU A 42 -0.03 17.55 -7.29
CA LEU A 42 -1.11 18.49 -7.61
C LEU A 42 -1.88 18.90 -6.36
N PHE A 43 -2.18 17.93 -5.49
CA PHE A 43 -2.91 18.17 -4.25
C PHE A 43 -2.10 19.03 -3.27
N ALA A 44 -0.79 18.78 -3.13
CA ALA A 44 0.08 19.62 -2.32
C ALA A 44 0.15 21.06 -2.84
N GLY A 45 0.23 21.24 -4.16
CA GLY A 45 0.21 22.57 -4.77
C GLY A 45 -1.10 23.32 -4.49
N TRP A 46 -2.25 22.64 -4.60
CA TRP A 46 -3.54 23.19 -4.23
C TRP A 46 -3.62 23.52 -2.73
N PHE A 47 -3.20 22.59 -1.88
CA PHE A 47 -3.23 22.73 -0.43
C PHE A 47 -2.41 23.92 0.05
N LEU A 48 -1.18 24.11 -0.46
CA LEU A 48 -0.33 25.24 -0.08
C LEU A 48 -0.93 26.59 -0.50
N ARG A 49 -1.56 26.66 -1.68
CA ARG A 49 -2.27 27.88 -2.13
C ARG A 49 -3.50 28.17 -1.28
N ALA A 50 -4.31 27.16 -0.99
CA ALA A 50 -5.46 27.29 -0.11
C ALA A 50 -5.05 27.70 1.31
N ASN A 51 -3.98 27.11 1.83
CA ASN A 51 -3.42 27.45 3.13
C ASN A 51 -2.87 28.88 3.18
N ALA A 52 -2.26 29.39 2.10
CA ALA A 52 -1.81 30.78 2.04
C ALA A 52 -2.99 31.76 2.15
N ALA A 53 -4.14 31.43 1.56
CA ALA A 53 -5.34 32.26 1.61
C ALA A 53 -6.12 32.14 2.94
N GLN A 54 -6.24 30.93 3.48
CA GLN A 54 -7.08 30.67 4.67
C GLN A 54 -6.31 30.56 5.98
N GLN A 55 -4.98 30.47 5.94
CA GLN A 55 -4.09 30.36 7.10
C GLN A 55 -4.45 29.20 8.06
N TRP A 56 -4.79 28.02 7.52
CA TRP A 56 -5.10 26.83 8.35
C TRP A 56 -3.93 26.38 9.20
N ILE A 57 -2.72 26.45 8.64
CA ILE A 57 -1.46 26.06 9.27
C ILE A 57 -0.48 27.21 9.09
N TYR A 58 0.09 27.66 10.20
CA TYR A 58 1.17 28.65 10.17
C TYR A 58 2.44 28.04 9.57
N LEU A 59 2.89 28.59 8.45
CA LEU A 59 4.12 28.19 7.76
C LEU A 59 5.17 29.30 7.94
N PRO A 60 6.19 29.10 8.80
CA PRO A 60 7.24 30.08 8.96
C PRO A 60 7.99 30.34 7.63
N PRO A 61 8.38 31.60 7.33
CA PRO A 61 9.05 31.96 6.08
C PRO A 61 10.33 31.17 5.81
N GLN A 62 11.02 30.73 6.87
CA GLN A 62 12.23 29.91 6.79
C GLN A 62 11.99 28.53 6.15
N LEU A 63 10.76 27.99 6.23
CA LEU A 63 10.38 26.74 5.57
C LEU A 63 10.05 26.93 4.08
N ILE A 64 9.57 28.12 3.70
CA ILE A 64 9.22 28.43 2.31
C ILE A 64 10.50 28.58 1.48
N ASN A 65 11.49 29.29 2.02
CA ASN A 65 12.79 29.46 1.39
C ASN A 65 13.92 29.13 2.39
N PRO A 66 14.28 27.84 2.53
CA PRO A 66 15.40 27.44 3.36
C PRO A 66 16.72 28.00 2.82
N SER A 67 17.54 28.58 3.70
CA SER A 67 18.84 29.19 3.35
C SER A 67 19.83 28.21 2.72
N TRP A 68 19.73 26.92 3.06
CA TRP A 68 20.59 25.84 2.56
C TRP A 68 20.14 25.26 1.21
N ALA A 69 18.91 25.54 0.77
CA ALA A 69 18.31 24.99 -0.45
C ALA A 69 17.73 26.09 -1.36
N THR A 70 18.44 27.21 -1.47
CA THR A 70 18.09 28.33 -2.36
C THR A 70 18.05 27.95 -3.84
N PHE A 71 18.70 26.86 -4.25
CA PHE A 71 18.65 26.33 -5.63
C PHE A 71 17.27 25.75 -6.02
N LEU A 72 16.43 25.37 -5.04
CA LEU A 72 15.08 24.81 -5.24
C LEU A 72 14.00 25.89 -5.19
N GLY A 73 14.32 27.10 -5.69
CA GLY A 73 13.58 28.34 -5.50
C GLY A 73 12.05 28.25 -5.51
N GLY A 74 11.41 29.09 -4.69
CA GLY A 74 9.96 29.32 -4.76
C GLY A 74 9.10 28.31 -3.98
N GLY A 75 9.62 27.75 -2.88
CA GLY A 75 8.85 26.81 -2.05
C GLY A 75 8.64 25.43 -2.67
N LEU A 76 9.39 25.07 -3.72
CA LEU A 76 9.28 23.77 -4.37
C LEU A 76 9.65 22.62 -3.42
N LEU A 77 10.67 22.82 -2.57
CA LEU A 77 11.01 21.84 -1.54
C LEU A 77 9.84 21.60 -0.57
N LEU A 78 9.20 22.68 -0.10
CA LEU A 78 8.02 22.58 0.76
C LEU A 78 6.89 21.83 0.05
N GLN A 79 6.61 22.15 -1.22
CA GLN A 79 5.60 21.45 -2.01
C GLN A 79 5.91 19.96 -2.18
N LEU A 80 7.16 19.58 -2.46
CA LEU A 80 7.56 18.18 -2.59
C LEU A 80 7.44 17.42 -1.27
N VAL A 81 7.85 18.03 -0.15
CA VAL A 81 7.72 17.43 1.18
C VAL A 81 6.24 17.24 1.53
N THR A 82 5.41 18.26 1.31
CA THR A 82 3.96 18.15 1.52
C THR A 82 3.33 17.10 0.60
N ALA A 83 3.74 17.02 -0.67
CA ALA A 83 3.29 16.00 -1.61
C ALA A 83 3.66 14.59 -1.15
N LEU A 84 4.88 14.41 -0.65
CA LEU A 84 5.35 13.14 -0.10
C LEU A 84 4.52 12.72 1.13
N LEU A 85 4.23 13.66 2.03
CA LEU A 85 3.38 13.40 3.20
C LEU A 85 1.97 12.96 2.78
N PHE A 86 1.35 13.67 1.83
CA PHE A 86 0.04 13.28 1.31
C PHE A 86 0.07 11.95 0.55
N MET A 87 1.15 11.64 -0.16
CA MET A 87 1.36 10.35 -0.82
C MET A 87 1.40 9.21 0.20
N ILE A 88 2.19 9.34 1.27
CA ILE A 88 2.29 8.35 2.34
C ILE A 88 0.93 8.17 3.02
N PHE A 89 0.26 9.28 3.35
CA PHE A 89 -1.06 9.26 3.97
C PHE A 89 -2.10 8.57 3.09
N SER A 90 -2.15 8.92 1.80
CA SER A 90 -3.10 8.34 0.84
C SER A 90 -2.84 6.85 0.63
N PHE A 91 -1.58 6.45 0.49
CA PHE A 91 -1.21 5.05 0.36
C PHE A 91 -1.59 4.26 1.63
N GLY A 92 -1.34 4.81 2.82
CA GLY A 92 -1.77 4.21 4.08
C GLY A 92 -3.29 4.04 4.15
N LEU A 93 -4.04 5.07 3.77
CA LEU A 93 -5.50 5.05 3.77
C LEU A 93 -6.07 3.99 2.80
N ILE A 94 -5.49 3.88 1.59
CA ILE A 94 -5.85 2.82 0.62
C ILE A 94 -5.58 1.43 1.21
N ASN A 95 -4.44 1.22 1.88
CA ASN A 95 -4.13 -0.08 2.50
C ASN A 95 -5.08 -0.43 3.63
N ILE A 96 -5.47 0.55 4.45
CA ILE A 96 -6.47 0.36 5.51
C ILE A 96 -7.81 -0.05 4.89
N ILE A 97 -8.30 0.70 3.89
CA ILE A 97 -9.55 0.37 3.19
C ILE A 97 -9.48 -1.04 2.58
N TYR A 98 -8.35 -1.38 1.93
CA TYR A 98 -8.14 -2.68 1.33
C TYR A 98 -8.20 -3.81 2.37
N SER A 99 -7.59 -3.62 3.55
CA SER A 99 -7.62 -4.62 4.63
C SER A 99 -9.02 -4.87 5.19
N ILE A 100 -9.87 -3.84 5.22
CA ILE A 100 -11.27 -3.95 5.68
C ILE A 100 -12.12 -4.64 4.63
N MET A 101 -11.92 -4.29 3.34
CA MET A 101 -12.70 -4.84 2.23
C MET A 101 -12.33 -6.29 1.90
N PHE A 102 -11.05 -6.66 2.05
CA PHE A 102 -10.51 -7.98 1.74
C PHE A 102 -9.80 -8.57 2.97
N PRO A 103 -10.56 -9.07 3.95
CA PRO A 103 -9.97 -9.73 5.11
C PRO A 103 -9.19 -10.98 4.68
N ILE A 104 -8.17 -11.31 5.47
CA ILE A 104 -7.25 -12.43 5.20
C ILE A 104 -8.04 -13.72 5.04
N GLN A 105 -7.92 -14.36 3.87
CA GLN A 105 -8.49 -15.68 3.63
C GLN A 105 -7.50 -16.76 4.10
N PRO A 106 -7.97 -17.85 4.74
CA PRO A 106 -7.12 -18.99 5.08
C PRO A 106 -6.44 -19.53 3.83
N GLY A 107 -5.13 -19.79 3.92
CA GLY A 107 -4.36 -20.32 2.80
C GLY A 107 -4.70 -21.78 2.51
N ASP A 108 -4.32 -22.26 1.32
CA ASP A 108 -4.49 -23.68 0.91
C ASP A 108 -3.75 -24.69 1.81
N THR A 109 -2.92 -24.22 2.74
CA THR A 109 -2.19 -25.01 3.74
C THR A 109 -2.72 -24.81 5.16
N ASP A 110 -3.67 -23.90 5.37
CA ASP A 110 -4.27 -23.69 6.68
C ASP A 110 -5.28 -24.79 6.95
N VAL A 111 -4.99 -25.60 7.97
CA VAL A 111 -5.94 -26.59 8.45
C VAL A 111 -7.17 -25.88 9.02
N PRO A 112 -8.40 -26.32 8.68
CA PRO A 112 -9.58 -25.71 9.26
C PRO A 112 -9.49 -25.79 10.78
N PRO A 113 -9.93 -24.75 11.51
CA PRO A 113 -9.80 -24.71 12.96
C PRO A 113 -10.41 -25.96 13.57
N LEU A 114 -9.63 -26.66 14.41
CA LEU A 114 -10.05 -27.88 15.10
C LEU A 114 -11.30 -27.57 15.94
N LYS A 115 -12.48 -27.92 15.43
CA LYS A 115 -13.73 -27.84 16.20
C LYS A 115 -13.60 -28.83 17.36
N ARG A 116 -13.44 -28.31 18.58
CA ARG A 116 -13.46 -29.10 19.81
C ARG A 116 -14.83 -29.76 19.92
N GLN A 117 -14.96 -31.02 19.53
CA GLN A 117 -16.17 -31.78 19.80
C GLN A 117 -16.31 -31.84 21.32
N GLY A 118 -17.34 -31.17 21.84
CA GLY A 118 -17.67 -31.21 23.25
C GLY A 118 -17.82 -32.67 23.66
N SER A 119 -16.98 -33.13 24.58
CA SER A 119 -17.10 -34.46 25.18
C SER A 119 -18.49 -34.56 25.78
N ARG A 120 -19.37 -35.27 25.07
CA ARG A 120 -20.71 -35.60 25.53
C ARG A 120 -20.50 -36.63 26.65
N ARG A 121 -20.30 -36.14 27.88
CA ARG A 121 -20.38 -36.95 29.10
C ARG A 121 -21.75 -37.64 29.07
N ARG A 122 -21.74 -38.94 28.80
CA ARG A 122 -22.88 -39.81 29.07
C ARG A 122 -22.93 -39.99 30.58
N GLY A 123 -24.06 -39.60 31.18
CA GLY A 123 -24.42 -39.96 32.55
C GLY A 123 -24.92 -41.39 32.63
#